data_AF-A0A7Y1Z247-F1
#
_entry.id   AF-A0A7Y1Z247-F1
#
_cell.length_a   1.000
_cell.length_b   1.000
_cell.length_c   1.000
_cell.angle_alpha   90.00
_cell.angle_beta   90.00
_cell.angle_gamma   90.00
#
_symmetry.space_group_name_H-M   'P 1'
#
loop_
_entity.id
_entity.type
_entity.pdbx_description
1 polymer ?
#
loop_
_entity_poly.entity_id
_entity_poly.type
_entity_poly.pdbx_seq_one_letter_code
_entity_poly.pdbx_strand_id
1 'polypeptide(L)'
;MLRLSVLVFAALVAICPASANPTLVIDVDSGAVLHADQAGVPWYPASLTKLMTAYVTYERLRDDDTFTLKTELKVSKTASDQPASKMGLPTGSSVTVTRALDALIIYSANDIAVVLAEGVAGSVPAFVDRMNETARRLGMNATTFKN
;
A
#
# COMPACT_ATOMS: atom_id res chain seq x y z
N MET A 1 -57.23 1.97 30.71
CA MET A 1 -56.22 0.97 31.18
C MET A 1 -55.82 0.06 30.04
N LEU A 2 -55.03 0.54 29.08
CA LEU A 2 -54.33 -0.32 28.13
C LEU A 2 -52.96 0.31 27.88
N ARG A 3 -52.09 0.13 28.89
CA ARG A 3 -50.72 0.62 28.91
C ARG A 3 -49.94 -0.13 27.84
N LEU A 4 -49.51 0.59 26.81
CA LEU A 4 -48.08 0.82 26.54
C LEU A 4 -47.16 -0.42 26.74
N SER A 5 -47.37 -1.53 26.02
CA SER A 5 -46.58 -2.75 26.23
C SER A 5 -45.94 -3.37 24.99
N VAL A 6 -45.89 -2.67 23.85
CA VAL A 6 -45.24 -3.21 22.64
C VAL A 6 -44.28 -2.20 22.00
N LEU A 7 -43.39 -1.62 22.80
CA LEU A 7 -42.33 -0.73 22.29
C LEU A 7 -40.95 -0.99 22.89
N VAL A 8 -40.74 -2.17 23.48
CA VAL A 8 -39.42 -2.60 23.97
C VAL A 8 -39.12 -3.99 23.42
N PHE A 9 -39.13 -4.14 22.09
CA PHE A 9 -38.24 -5.13 21.49
C PHE A 9 -36.86 -4.47 21.54
N ALA A 10 -36.18 -4.69 22.67
CA ALA A 10 -34.85 -4.19 22.91
C ALA A 10 -33.98 -4.59 21.72
N ALA A 11 -33.61 -3.60 20.92
CA ALA A 11 -32.48 -3.68 20.04
C ALA A 11 -31.25 -3.86 20.93
N LEU A 12 -30.95 -5.10 21.34
CA LEU A 12 -29.58 -5.50 21.60
C LEU A 12 -28.87 -5.44 20.25
N VAL A 13 -28.51 -4.23 19.84
CA VAL A 13 -27.33 -4.05 19.01
C VAL A 13 -26.20 -4.58 19.87
N ALA A 14 -25.83 -5.84 19.64
CA ALA A 14 -24.55 -6.34 20.12
C ALA A 14 -23.51 -5.37 19.55
N ILE A 15 -22.97 -4.52 20.41
CA ILE A 15 -21.77 -3.74 20.11
C ILE A 15 -20.66 -4.79 20.07
N CYS A 16 -20.58 -5.56 18.99
CA CYS A 16 -19.39 -6.34 18.72
C CYS A 16 -18.28 -5.32 18.48
N PRO A 17 -17.23 -5.29 19.32
CA PRO A 17 -16.07 -4.47 19.00
C PRO A 17 -15.56 -4.89 17.63
N ALA A 18 -15.31 -3.92 16.76
CA ALA A 18 -14.62 -4.19 15.51
C ALA A 18 -13.22 -4.73 15.85
N SER A 19 -12.92 -5.96 15.44
CA SER A 19 -11.58 -6.53 15.59
C SER A 19 -10.71 -6.01 14.45
N ALA A 20 -9.57 -5.40 14.79
CA ALA A 20 -8.62 -4.87 13.81
C ALA A 20 -7.51 -5.90 13.57
N ASN A 21 -7.82 -7.03 12.93
CA ASN A 21 -6.84 -8.11 12.74
C ASN A 21 -6.33 -8.16 11.29
N PRO A 22 -5.05 -8.54 11.07
CA PRO A 22 -4.02 -8.90 12.07
C PRO A 22 -3.40 -7.67 12.76
N THR A 23 -2.84 -7.87 13.96
CA THR A 23 -2.06 -6.82 14.67
C THR A 23 -0.66 -7.30 15.03
N LEU A 24 0.28 -6.36 15.03
CA LEU A 24 1.65 -6.56 15.48
C LEU A 24 2.16 -5.24 16.06
N VAL A 25 2.72 -5.28 17.25
CA VAL A 25 3.43 -4.15 17.88
C VAL A 25 4.85 -4.60 18.19
N ILE A 26 5.81 -3.84 17.68
CA ILE A 26 7.24 -4.08 17.87
C ILE A 26 7.90 -2.85 18.48
N ASP A 27 8.87 -3.10 19.34
CA ASP A 27 9.89 -2.11 19.66
C ASP A 27 10.92 -2.09 18.52
N VAL A 28 11.12 -0.94 17.89
CA VAL A 28 11.94 -0.84 16.66
C VAL A 28 13.43 -0.98 16.96
N ASP A 29 13.89 -0.49 18.12
CA ASP A 29 15.32 -0.48 18.47
C ASP A 29 15.82 -1.88 18.84
N SER A 30 15.05 -2.63 19.64
CA SER A 30 15.41 -3.98 20.08
C SER A 30 14.87 -5.08 19.17
N GLY A 31 13.86 -4.79 18.36
CA GLY A 31 13.10 -5.78 17.60
C GLY A 31 12.16 -6.65 18.47
N ALA A 32 11.98 -6.31 19.75
CA ALA A 32 11.11 -7.06 20.65
C ALA A 32 9.65 -6.99 20.20
N VAL A 33 8.99 -8.15 20.07
CA VAL A 33 7.55 -8.22 19.84
C VAL A 33 6.84 -7.93 21.16
N LEU A 34 6.16 -6.79 21.24
CA LEU A 34 5.41 -6.35 22.41
C LEU A 34 3.97 -6.90 22.41
N HIS A 35 3.40 -7.08 21.21
CA HIS A 35 2.09 -7.67 21.01
C HIS A 35 1.99 -8.30 19.61
N ALA A 36 1.28 -9.42 19.49
CA ALA A 36 0.99 -10.06 18.23
C ALA A 36 -0.36 -10.79 18.30
N ASP A 37 -1.27 -10.49 17.37
CA ASP A 37 -2.49 -11.26 17.13
C ASP A 37 -2.62 -11.57 15.65
N GLN A 38 -2.67 -12.86 15.33
CA GLN A 38 -2.64 -13.39 13.96
C GLN A 38 -1.47 -12.84 13.12
N ALA A 39 -0.37 -12.41 13.77
CA ALA A 39 0.82 -11.93 13.09
C ALA A 39 1.41 -13.06 12.21
N GLY A 40 1.63 -12.76 10.92
CA GLY A 40 2.13 -13.72 9.94
C GLY A 40 1.05 -14.57 9.26
N VAL A 41 -0.22 -14.48 9.67
CA VAL A 41 -1.33 -15.05 8.90
C VAL A 41 -1.51 -14.21 7.63
N PRO A 42 -1.54 -14.82 6.43
CA PRO A 42 -1.76 -14.08 5.19
C PRO A 42 -3.09 -13.30 5.23
N TRP A 43 -3.04 -12.04 4.83
CA TRP A 43 -4.19 -11.14 4.81
C TRP A 43 -4.18 -10.26 3.57
N TYR A 44 -5.30 -9.63 3.25
CA TYR A 44 -5.37 -8.67 2.16
C TYR A 44 -4.82 -7.32 2.62
N PRO A 45 -3.65 -6.88 2.13
CA PRO A 45 -3.00 -5.66 2.63
C PRO A 45 -3.67 -4.38 2.11
N ALA A 46 -4.54 -4.48 1.10
CA ALA A 46 -5.07 -3.34 0.36
C ALA A 46 -3.94 -2.35 -0.01
N SER A 47 -4.07 -1.09 0.39
CA SER A 47 -3.06 -0.07 0.07
C SER A 47 -1.75 -0.17 0.84
N LEU A 48 -1.63 -1.03 1.87
CA LEU A 48 -0.33 -1.28 2.52
C LEU A 48 0.72 -1.83 1.53
N THR A 49 0.27 -2.45 0.43
CA THR A 49 1.11 -2.82 -0.71
C THR A 49 2.01 -1.68 -1.20
N LYS A 50 1.54 -0.42 -1.12
CA LYS A 50 2.28 0.75 -1.59
C LYS A 50 3.50 1.07 -0.75
N LEU A 51 3.61 0.54 0.47
CA LEU A 51 4.84 0.61 1.27
C LEU A 51 5.98 -0.14 0.59
N MET A 52 5.70 -1.31 0.00
CA MET A 52 6.69 -2.03 -0.81
C MET A 52 7.00 -1.29 -2.12
N THR A 53 5.99 -0.68 -2.76
CA THR A 53 6.23 0.17 -3.92
C THR A 53 7.23 1.29 -3.60
N ALA A 54 7.00 2.03 -2.50
CA ALA A 54 7.91 3.06 -2.04
C ALA A 54 9.31 2.49 -1.71
N TYR A 55 9.37 1.36 -0.99
CA TYR A 55 10.63 0.71 -0.61
C TYR A 55 11.49 0.39 -1.84
N VAL A 56 10.91 -0.28 -2.85
CA VAL A 56 11.63 -0.64 -4.07
C VAL A 56 12.06 0.60 -4.87
N THR A 57 11.25 1.66 -4.88
CA THR A 57 11.65 2.95 -5.48
C THR A 57 12.84 3.57 -4.73
N TYR A 58 12.84 3.56 -3.38
CA TYR A 58 13.96 4.06 -2.59
C TYR A 58 15.23 3.22 -2.78
N GLU A 59 15.11 1.90 -2.93
CA GLU A 59 16.27 1.07 -3.30
C GLU A 59 16.81 1.42 -4.68
N ARG A 60 15.93 1.69 -5.65
CA ARG A 60 16.37 2.17 -6.96
C ARG A 60 17.12 3.50 -6.87
N LEU A 61 16.63 4.44 -6.06
CA LEU A 61 17.30 5.73 -5.78
C LEU A 61 18.66 5.55 -5.08
N ARG A 62 18.79 4.54 -4.21
CA ARG A 62 20.05 4.23 -3.51
C ARG A 62 21.08 3.57 -4.44
N ASP A 63 20.63 2.66 -5.29
CA ASP A 63 21.50 1.76 -6.05
C ASP A 63 21.91 2.32 -7.43
N ASP A 64 21.28 3.40 -7.91
CA ASP A 64 21.62 4.02 -9.20
C ASP A 64 21.56 5.55 -9.13
N ASP A 65 22.75 6.16 -9.17
CA ASP A 65 22.94 7.60 -9.12
C ASP A 65 22.31 8.38 -10.29
N THR A 66 21.94 7.71 -11.39
CA THR A 66 21.24 8.33 -12.52
C THR A 66 19.73 8.41 -12.31
N PHE A 67 19.17 7.57 -11.44
CA PHE A 67 17.78 7.63 -11.04
C PHE A 67 17.68 8.47 -9.76
N THR A 68 17.23 9.71 -9.89
CA THR A 68 17.23 10.68 -8.79
C THR A 68 15.80 11.09 -8.43
N LEU A 69 15.68 11.78 -7.28
CA LEU A 69 14.42 12.41 -6.87
C LEU A 69 13.86 13.41 -7.91
N LYS A 70 14.72 13.96 -8.77
CA LYS A 70 14.35 14.91 -9.84
C LYS A 70 14.04 14.22 -11.18
N THR A 71 14.24 12.90 -11.29
CA THR A 71 13.94 12.17 -12.52
C THR A 71 12.46 12.31 -12.84
N GLU A 72 12.15 12.70 -14.08
CA GLU A 72 10.80 12.84 -14.59
C GLU A 72 10.28 11.49 -15.08
N LEU A 73 9.15 11.04 -14.53
CA LEU A 73 8.49 9.80 -14.89
C LEU A 73 7.29 10.10 -15.78
N LYS A 74 7.18 9.39 -16.91
CA LYS A 74 6.07 9.54 -17.85
C LYS A 74 4.83 8.85 -17.31
N VAL A 75 3.68 9.54 -17.40
CA VAL A 75 2.39 8.95 -17.06
C VAL A 75 1.89 8.15 -18.26
N SER A 76 1.89 6.82 -18.16
CA SER A 76 1.36 5.94 -19.20
C SER A 76 -0.16 5.96 -19.23
N LYS A 77 -0.74 5.39 -20.31
CA LYS A 77 -2.18 5.14 -20.37
C LYS A 77 -2.61 4.18 -19.25
N THR A 78 -1.84 3.12 -19.01
CA THR A 78 -2.08 2.14 -17.95
C THR A 78 -2.16 2.79 -16.57
N ALA A 79 -1.27 3.75 -16.29
CA ALA A 79 -1.30 4.52 -15.05
C ALA A 79 -2.54 5.42 -14.96
N SER A 80 -2.82 6.20 -16.01
CA SER A 80 -3.96 7.12 -16.05
C SER A 80 -5.32 6.40 -15.90
N ASP A 81 -5.41 5.17 -16.40
CA ASP A 81 -6.62 4.34 -16.38
C ASP A 81 -6.88 3.69 -15.01
N GLN A 82 -5.95 3.78 -14.05
CA GLN A 82 -6.16 3.21 -12.72
C GLN A 82 -7.42 3.78 -12.05
N PRO A 83 -8.15 2.98 -11.25
CA PRO A 83 -9.29 3.44 -10.48
C PRO A 83 -8.84 4.35 -9.32
N ALA A 84 -9.76 5.17 -8.79
CA ALA A 84 -9.50 5.97 -7.60
C ALA A 84 -9.20 5.08 -6.36
N SER A 85 -8.40 5.49 -5.38
CA SER A 85 -7.71 6.78 -5.18
C SER A 85 -6.62 7.05 -6.22
N LYS A 86 -6.57 8.26 -6.80
CA LYS A 86 -5.60 8.63 -7.85
C LYS A 86 -5.40 10.14 -7.96
N MET A 87 -4.28 10.58 -8.55
CA MET A 87 -4.01 12.00 -8.82
C MET A 87 -4.71 12.50 -10.09
N GLY A 88 -4.99 11.61 -11.04
CA GLY A 88 -5.69 11.95 -12.29
C GLY A 88 -4.81 12.71 -13.28
N LEU A 89 -3.50 12.45 -13.28
CA LEU A 89 -2.58 13.07 -14.23
C LEU A 89 -2.89 12.61 -15.67
N PRO A 90 -2.85 13.50 -16.68
CA PRO A 90 -3.10 13.12 -18.06
C PRO A 90 -2.05 12.14 -18.60
N THR A 91 -2.47 11.21 -19.46
CA THR A 91 -1.53 10.36 -20.22
C THR A 91 -0.54 11.22 -21.01
N GLY A 92 0.75 10.86 -20.99
CA GLY A 92 1.83 11.58 -21.66
C GLY A 92 2.43 12.74 -20.87
N SER A 93 1.77 13.16 -19.78
CA SER A 93 2.35 14.10 -18.82
C SER A 93 3.53 13.47 -18.05
N SER A 94 4.17 14.24 -17.18
CA SER A 94 5.29 13.77 -16.36
C SER A 94 5.19 14.27 -14.94
N VAL A 95 5.79 13.50 -14.03
CA VAL A 95 5.88 13.80 -12.61
C VAL A 95 7.26 13.39 -12.10
N THR A 96 7.89 14.25 -11.28
CA THR A 96 9.16 13.91 -10.63
C THR A 96 8.99 12.76 -9.66
N VAL A 97 10.06 11.98 -9.43
CA VAL A 97 10.08 10.91 -8.43
C VAL A 97 9.69 11.43 -7.03
N THR A 98 10.15 12.61 -6.61
CA THR A 98 9.71 13.22 -5.34
C THR A 98 8.19 13.35 -5.28
N ARG A 99 7.58 13.96 -6.31
CA ARG A 99 6.13 14.21 -6.32
C ARG A 99 5.33 12.91 -6.43
N ALA A 100 5.87 11.92 -7.13
CA ALA A 100 5.29 10.59 -7.20
C ALA A 100 5.32 9.90 -5.83
N LEU A 101 6.45 9.90 -5.12
CA LEU A 101 6.54 9.33 -3.77
C LEU A 101 5.63 10.05 -2.78
N ASP A 102 5.58 11.38 -2.81
CA ASP A 102 4.67 12.19 -1.99
C ASP A 102 3.21 11.79 -2.24
N ALA A 103 2.80 11.72 -3.51
CA ALA A 103 1.43 11.36 -3.87
C ALA A 103 1.08 9.91 -3.51
N LEU A 104 2.03 8.99 -3.63
CA LEU A 104 1.88 7.60 -3.23
C LEU A 104 1.65 7.49 -1.71
N ILE A 105 2.46 8.18 -0.91
CA ILE A 105 2.44 8.05 0.55
C ILE A 105 1.27 8.84 1.17
N ILE A 106 1.02 10.06 0.68
CA ILE A 106 0.01 10.97 1.25
C ILE A 106 -1.40 10.58 0.80
N TYR A 107 -1.60 10.32 -0.50
CA TYR A 107 -2.92 10.08 -1.08
C TYR A 107 -3.19 8.61 -1.41
N SER A 108 -2.20 7.73 -1.24
CA SER A 108 -2.32 6.33 -1.64
C SER A 108 -2.74 6.19 -3.11
N ALA A 109 -2.22 7.05 -3.98
CA ALA A 109 -2.64 7.17 -5.37
C ALA A 109 -2.23 5.94 -6.21
N ASN A 110 -3.20 5.30 -6.86
CA ASN A 110 -3.03 4.08 -7.65
C ASN A 110 -2.33 4.33 -8.98
N ASP A 111 -2.70 5.42 -9.67
CA ASP A 111 -2.05 5.84 -10.91
C ASP A 111 -0.55 6.05 -10.70
N ILE A 112 -0.20 6.73 -9.60
CA ILE A 112 1.19 6.98 -9.23
C ILE A 112 1.95 5.71 -8.86
N ALA A 113 1.30 4.71 -8.25
CA ALA A 113 1.92 3.41 -8.00
C ALA A 113 2.35 2.75 -9.32
N VAL A 114 1.54 2.85 -10.38
CA VAL A 114 1.89 2.34 -11.72
C VAL A 114 2.98 3.19 -12.37
N VAL A 115 2.93 4.53 -12.27
CA VAL A 115 4.00 5.40 -12.77
C VAL A 115 5.36 5.04 -12.15
N LEU A 116 5.40 4.83 -10.84
CA LEU A 116 6.61 4.41 -10.14
C LEU A 116 7.06 3.02 -10.56
N ALA A 117 6.13 2.08 -10.71
CA ALA A 117 6.44 0.72 -11.13
C ALA A 117 7.10 0.68 -12.53
N GLU A 118 6.48 1.35 -13.49
CA GLU A 118 6.99 1.47 -14.87
C GLU A 118 8.30 2.27 -14.90
N GLY A 119 8.41 3.35 -14.11
CA GLY A 119 9.63 4.16 -14.03
C GLY A 119 10.83 3.43 -13.42
N VAL A 120 10.59 2.51 -12.47
CA VAL A 120 11.65 1.79 -11.77
C VAL A 120 12.07 0.50 -12.48
N ALA A 121 11.12 -0.24 -13.05
CA ALA A 121 11.37 -1.57 -13.62
C ALA A 121 10.98 -1.71 -15.10
N GLY A 122 10.54 -0.62 -15.75
CA GLY A 122 10.10 -0.61 -17.15
C GLY A 122 8.68 -1.13 -17.38
N SER A 123 8.15 -1.96 -16.48
CA SER A 123 6.78 -2.48 -16.55
C SER A 123 6.26 -2.90 -15.18
N VAL A 124 4.93 -2.95 -15.01
CA VAL A 124 4.31 -3.45 -13.77
C VAL A 124 4.68 -4.90 -13.46
N PRO A 125 4.67 -5.86 -14.42
CA PRO A 125 5.08 -7.24 -14.12
C PRO A 125 6.52 -7.33 -13.62
N ALA A 126 7.47 -6.66 -14.28
CA ALA A 126 8.87 -6.63 -13.84
C ALA A 126 9.02 -5.98 -12.45
N PHE A 127 8.19 -4.98 -12.14
CA PHE A 127 8.17 -4.37 -10.82
C PHE A 127 7.64 -5.35 -9.76
N VAL A 128 6.57 -6.09 -10.05
CA VAL A 128 6.02 -7.10 -9.13
C VAL A 128 7.02 -8.22 -8.86
N ASP A 129 7.78 -8.66 -9.87
CA ASP A 129 8.88 -9.60 -9.68
C ASP A 129 9.92 -9.04 -8.69
N ARG A 130 10.31 -7.76 -8.85
CA ARG A 130 11.22 -7.08 -7.94
C ARG A 130 10.65 -6.89 -6.53
N MET A 131 9.35 -6.62 -6.40
CA MET A 131 8.67 -6.55 -5.09
C MET A 131 8.76 -7.90 -4.37
N ASN A 132 8.55 -9.00 -5.10
CA ASN A 132 8.61 -10.36 -4.55
C ASN A 132 10.04 -10.80 -4.22
N GLU A 133 11.04 -10.42 -5.02
CA GLU A 133 12.46 -10.59 -4.69
C GLU A 133 12.85 -9.84 -3.42
N THR A 134 12.38 -8.61 -3.29
CA THR A 134 12.62 -7.76 -2.11
C THR A 134 11.96 -8.32 -0.87
N ALA A 135 10.71 -8.79 -0.98
CA ALA A 135 10.01 -9.47 0.12
C ALA A 135 10.79 -10.68 0.63
N ARG A 136 11.34 -11.51 -0.27
CA ARG A 136 12.19 -12.66 0.11
C ARG A 136 13.46 -12.21 0.82
N ARG A 137 14.15 -11.19 0.32
CA ARG A 137 15.37 -10.65 0.95
C ARG A 137 15.12 -10.07 2.34
N LEU A 138 13.92 -9.53 2.58
CA LEU A 138 13.50 -9.01 3.88
C LEU A 138 12.94 -10.10 4.81
N GLY A 139 12.88 -11.36 4.39
CA GLY A 139 12.32 -12.45 5.20
C GLY A 139 10.79 -12.43 5.32
N MET A 140 10.08 -11.75 4.43
CA MET A 140 8.62 -11.64 4.44
C MET A 140 7.95 -12.91 3.87
N ASN A 141 8.11 -14.03 4.56
CA ASN A 141 7.74 -15.37 4.08
C ASN A 141 6.24 -15.58 3.85
N ALA A 142 5.38 -14.72 4.41
CA ALA A 142 3.92 -14.77 4.24
C ALA A 142 3.40 -13.69 3.28
N THR A 143 4.24 -13.14 2.39
CA THR A 143 3.88 -12.06 1.46
C THR A 143 4.14 -12.44 0.02
N THR A 144 3.17 -12.19 -0.86
CA THR A 144 3.34 -12.25 -2.33
C THR A 144 2.52 -11.14 -2.97
N PHE A 145 3.16 -10.37 -3.83
CA PHE A 145 2.54 -9.30 -4.62
C PHE A 145 2.10 -9.82 -5.99
N LYS A 146 0.97 -9.33 -6.51
CA LYS A 146 0.30 -9.84 -7.73
C LYS A 146 -0.30 -8.75 -8.62
N ASN A 147 0.12 -7.50 -8.43
CA ASN A 147 -0.56 -6.30 -8.93
C ASN A 147 -0.50 -6.16 -10.45
#